data_AF-A0A7R9SZF2-F1
#
_entry.id   AF-A0A7R9SZF2-F1
#
_cell.length_a   1.000
_cell.length_b   1.000
_cell.length_c   1.000
_cell.angle_alpha   90.00
_cell.angle_beta   90.00
_cell.angle_gamma   90.00
#
_symmetry.space_group_name_H-M   'P 1'
#
loop_
_entity.id
_entity.type
_entity.pdbx_description
1 polymer ?
#
loop_
_entity_poly.entity_id
_entity_poly.type
_entity_poly.pdbx_seq_one_letter_code
_entity_poly.pdbx_strand_id
1 'polypeptide(L)'
;MSTSLTRDARASLAPQSTSSSTTRRPPPPLHRGRRATPRAPRAKPERYYGENEQIIDRSPAMYDKLTDVFDKREEKDWIGLLAFSGKWRELRDGLFERVKTRAQQCEDPDDEMRLSKLRRKLMALDERVDGYHALLEEVRAKEVDMWEGFVATRRAEFSPEFFTYLTFKLEAVAQGEDDNAKESMAKDAALLLSLCEAYDEASKDQAVIEEATQTLQDILQCDSLDAMDAKIDELAMANQISPALILTASKAHMSVKESPYTSEEVKDVMAHLYFKMKDTTSRQQPKEVRILKYILSLEDPQDQRNALEEAFTPGPELEEIGSNTDLLWCEPAALLKLIDVIVENFHQSAGKKNLRGDAAAMMSPAIVERMKTLKQLIIAHFSD
;
A
#
# COMPACT_ATOMS: atom_id res chain seq x y z
N MET A 1 35.01 -55.30 1.85
CA MET A 1 36.43 -55.34 2.26
C MET A 1 36.71 -54.00 2.93
N SER A 2 36.60 -53.90 4.26
CA SER A 2 37.68 -54.16 5.25
C SER A 2 38.86 -53.22 4.97
N THR A 3 39.40 -52.37 5.85
CA THR A 3 39.56 -52.29 7.33
C THR A 3 40.35 -50.98 7.56
N SER A 4 39.93 -50.05 8.43
CA SER A 4 40.39 -49.81 9.82
C SER A 4 41.91 -49.77 10.11
N LEU A 5 42.27 -48.89 11.07
CA LEU A 5 43.41 -48.87 12.02
C LEU A 5 44.33 -47.63 11.86
N THR A 6 44.28 -46.62 12.75
CA THR A 6 44.71 -46.47 14.19
C THR A 6 46.20 -46.24 14.42
N ARG A 7 46.51 -45.18 15.20
CA ARG A 7 47.39 -45.12 16.41
C ARG A 7 47.65 -43.65 16.77
N ASP A 8 47.30 -43.17 17.97
CA ASP A 8 47.98 -43.28 19.28
C ASP A 8 49.38 -42.63 19.30
N ALA A 9 49.89 -41.95 20.34
CA ALA A 9 49.42 -41.45 21.63
C ALA A 9 50.63 -40.78 22.35
N ARG A 10 50.34 -40.02 23.43
CA ARG A 10 51.22 -39.64 24.58
C ARG A 10 52.29 -38.56 24.36
N ALA A 11 52.39 -37.46 25.12
CA ALA A 11 52.31 -37.14 26.57
C ALA A 11 53.63 -37.31 27.35
N SER A 12 54.12 -36.17 27.89
CA SER A 12 55.05 -35.95 29.04
C SER A 12 55.95 -34.74 28.75
N LEU A 13 56.33 -33.82 29.64
CA LEU A 13 56.35 -33.72 31.10
C LEU A 13 56.56 -32.23 31.46
N ALA A 14 55.99 -31.78 32.58
CA ALA A 14 56.36 -30.52 33.26
C ALA A 14 57.68 -30.70 34.07
N PRO A 15 58.32 -29.66 34.65
CA PRO A 15 57.77 -29.01 35.85
C PRO A 15 58.05 -27.50 36.07
N GLN A 16 57.07 -26.88 36.75
CA GLN A 16 57.09 -25.86 37.80
C GLN A 16 58.28 -24.89 38.00
N SER A 17 57.95 -23.60 38.05
CA SER A 17 58.40 -22.70 39.13
C SER A 17 57.36 -21.61 39.40
N THR A 18 57.05 -21.48 40.68
CA THR A 18 56.06 -20.62 41.33
C THR A 18 56.52 -19.16 41.48
N SER A 19 55.63 -18.20 41.22
CA SER A 19 55.61 -16.95 42.01
C SER A 19 54.24 -16.29 41.93
N SER A 20 53.65 -16.18 43.11
CA SER A 20 52.38 -15.56 43.47
C SER A 20 52.40 -14.03 43.38
N SER A 21 51.39 -13.44 42.75
CA SER A 21 50.99 -12.04 42.99
C SER A 21 49.47 -11.92 42.97
N THR A 22 48.91 -11.69 44.15
CA THR A 22 47.50 -11.50 44.45
C THR A 22 47.03 -10.12 43.98
N THR A 23 46.13 -10.05 43.01
CA THR A 23 45.38 -8.81 42.73
C THR A 23 43.88 -9.11 42.81
N ARG A 24 43.29 -8.70 43.92
CA ARG A 24 41.84 -8.75 44.21
C ARG A 24 41.07 -8.03 43.09
N ARG A 25 40.15 -8.74 42.44
CA ARG A 25 39.08 -8.13 41.64
C ARG A 25 38.08 -7.41 42.56
N PRO A 26 37.65 -6.18 42.23
CA PRO A 26 36.55 -5.53 42.96
C PRO A 26 35.20 -6.18 42.58
N PRO A 27 34.21 -6.18 43.50
CA PRO A 27 32.87 -6.72 43.25
C PRO A 27 32.07 -5.82 42.29
N PRO A 28 31.04 -6.36 41.62
CA PRO A 28 30.23 -5.61 40.67
C PRO A 28 29.40 -4.52 41.37
N PRO A 29 29.07 -3.41 40.70
CA PRO A 29 28.28 -2.35 41.30
C PRO A 29 26.84 -2.81 41.55
N LEU A 30 26.36 -2.58 42.77
CA LEU A 30 24.96 -2.72 43.15
C LEU A 30 24.08 -1.85 42.24
N HIS A 31 23.02 -2.45 41.70
CA HIS A 31 21.97 -1.77 40.95
C HIS A 31 21.37 -0.62 41.78
N ARG A 32 21.78 0.61 41.45
CA ARG A 32 21.09 1.83 41.87
C ARG A 32 19.89 2.00 40.94
N GLY A 33 18.69 1.94 41.51
CA GLY A 33 17.42 2.08 40.80
C GLY A 33 17.43 3.27 39.84
N ARG A 34 17.30 2.98 38.54
CA ARG A 34 16.98 3.99 37.54
C ARG A 34 15.57 4.47 37.83
N ARG A 35 15.47 5.65 38.41
CA ARG A 35 14.25 6.45 38.42
C ARG A 35 13.81 6.59 36.96
N ALA A 36 12.69 5.99 36.61
CA ALA A 36 12.07 6.18 35.30
C ALA A 36 11.75 7.66 35.17
N THR A 37 12.49 8.37 34.31
CA THR A 37 12.04 9.66 33.79
C THR A 37 10.73 9.39 33.04
N PRO A 38 9.62 10.09 33.34
CA PRO A 38 8.42 9.97 32.54
C PRO A 38 8.80 10.31 31.10
N ARG A 39 8.58 9.37 30.18
CA ARG A 39 8.68 9.64 28.75
C ARG A 39 7.63 10.71 28.48
N ALA A 40 8.08 11.91 28.12
CA ALA A 40 7.19 13.00 27.78
C ALA A 40 6.18 12.49 26.74
N PRO A 41 4.87 12.79 26.88
CA PRO A 41 3.91 12.41 25.86
C PRO A 41 4.39 12.99 24.53
N ARG A 42 4.36 12.19 23.46
CA ARG A 42 4.56 12.71 22.10
C ARG A 42 3.59 13.87 21.95
N ALA A 43 4.13 15.09 21.78
CA ALA A 43 3.31 16.27 21.56
C ALA A 43 2.40 15.96 20.36
N LYS A 44 1.09 16.08 20.57
CA LYS A 44 0.12 16.03 19.47
C LYS A 44 0.57 17.08 18.44
N PRO A 45 0.55 16.79 17.12
CA PRO A 45 0.83 17.81 16.13
C PRO A 45 -0.09 19.00 16.42
N GLU A 46 0.49 20.15 16.76
CA GLU A 46 -0.25 21.39 16.97
C GLU A 46 -1.01 21.69 15.69
N ARG A 47 -2.34 21.66 15.76
CA ARG A 47 -3.19 22.19 14.71
C ARG A 47 -2.87 23.68 14.59
N TYR A 48 -2.10 24.04 13.58
CA TYR A 48 -1.64 25.41 13.35
C TYR A 48 -2.76 26.37 12.91
N TYR A 49 -3.99 25.86 12.76
CA TYR A 49 -5.16 26.63 12.36
C TYR A 49 -6.26 26.46 13.41
N GLY A 50 -6.71 27.59 13.97
CA GLY A 50 -7.79 27.64 14.96
C GLY A 50 -9.15 27.28 14.36
N GLU A 51 -10.08 26.93 15.24
CA GLU A 51 -11.45 26.43 15.01
C GLU A 51 -12.40 27.37 14.22
N ASN A 52 -11.90 28.45 13.61
CA ASN A 52 -12.73 29.42 12.89
C ASN A 52 -12.50 29.33 11.37
N GLU A 53 -13.41 28.65 10.68
CA GLU A 53 -13.27 28.23 9.27
C GLU A 53 -13.19 29.36 8.23
N GLN A 54 -13.58 30.61 8.50
CA GLN A 54 -13.93 31.54 7.41
C GLN A 54 -12.92 32.64 7.03
N ILE A 55 -11.89 32.94 7.84
CA ILE A 55 -10.91 33.99 7.49
C ILE A 55 -9.50 33.41 7.50
N ILE A 56 -8.89 33.36 6.32
CA ILE A 56 -7.48 33.03 6.19
C ILE A 56 -6.67 34.29 6.51
N ASP A 57 -5.97 34.29 7.64
CA ASP A 57 -5.03 35.35 7.98
C ASP A 57 -3.85 35.33 6.99
N ARG A 58 -3.81 36.31 6.08
CA ARG A 58 -2.74 36.51 5.08
C ARG A 58 -1.77 37.62 5.50
N SER A 59 -1.63 37.87 6.79
CA SER A 59 -0.71 38.89 7.31
C SER A 59 0.76 38.49 7.11
N PRO A 60 1.67 39.46 6.93
CA PRO A 60 3.10 39.20 6.87
C PRO A 60 3.63 38.43 8.09
N ALA A 61 3.10 38.72 9.28
CA ALA A 61 3.48 38.05 10.53
C ALA A 61 3.07 36.57 10.55
N MET A 62 1.94 36.21 9.94
CA MET A 62 1.55 34.80 9.77
C MET A 62 2.53 34.09 8.84
N TYR A 63 2.84 34.67 7.68
CA TYR A 63 3.79 34.08 6.74
C TYR A 63 5.20 33.94 7.34
N ASP A 64 5.64 34.89 8.17
CA ASP A 64 6.92 34.77 8.87
C ASP A 64 6.93 33.58 9.84
N LYS A 65 5.87 33.40 10.63
CA LYS A 65 5.74 32.22 11.50
C LYS A 65 5.71 30.92 10.71
N LEU A 66 4.99 30.88 9.59
CA LEU A 66 4.93 29.70 8.72
C LEU A 66 6.31 29.40 8.12
N THR A 67 7.04 30.44 7.70
CA THR A 67 8.45 30.32 7.24
C THR A 67 9.32 29.70 8.33
N ASP A 68 9.20 30.20 9.57
CA ASP A 68 9.98 29.68 10.70
C ASP A 68 9.64 28.21 11.03
N VAL A 69 8.39 27.76 10.79
CA VAL A 69 8.01 26.35 10.96
C VAL A 69 8.77 25.46 9.97
N PHE A 70 8.77 25.81 8.69
CA PHE A 70 9.51 25.04 7.68
C PHE A 70 11.02 25.10 7.91
N ASP A 71 11.55 26.26 8.28
CA ASP A 71 12.96 26.47 8.53
C ASP A 71 13.50 25.66 9.73
N LYS A 72 12.67 25.45 10.76
CA LYS A 72 13.03 24.66 11.96
C LYS A 72 12.82 23.15 11.79
N ARG A 73 12.09 22.71 10.76
CA ARG A 73 11.77 21.30 10.51
C ARG A 73 12.70 20.71 9.47
N GLU A 74 12.94 19.40 9.56
CA GLU A 74 13.70 18.70 8.55
C GLU A 74 12.89 18.60 7.25
N GLU A 75 13.58 18.68 6.10
CA GLU A 75 12.95 18.66 4.76
C GLU A 75 12.06 17.43 4.53
N LYS A 76 12.42 16.28 5.12
CA LYS A 76 11.63 15.05 5.05
C LYS A 76 10.24 15.18 5.69
N ASP A 77 10.07 16.09 6.65
CA ASP A 77 8.82 16.30 7.37
C ASP A 77 7.91 17.32 6.66
N TRP A 78 8.45 18.08 5.70
CA TRP A 78 7.71 19.14 5.01
C TRP A 78 6.54 18.58 4.21
N ILE A 79 6.70 17.41 3.60
CA ILE A 79 5.64 16.75 2.84
C ILE A 79 4.40 16.49 3.70
N GLY A 80 4.60 16.13 4.98
CA GLY A 80 3.53 15.99 5.95
C GLY A 80 2.85 17.32 6.22
N LEU A 81 3.60 18.38 6.50
CA LEU A 81 3.04 19.72 6.73
C LEU A 81 2.15 20.19 5.57
N LEU A 82 2.56 19.91 4.34
CA LEU A 82 1.77 20.22 3.14
C LEU A 82 0.52 19.33 3.03
N ALA A 83 0.65 18.03 3.29
CA ALA A 83 -0.46 17.09 3.26
C ALA A 83 -1.54 17.40 4.32
N PHE A 84 -1.15 17.78 5.54
CA PHE A 84 -2.08 18.12 6.62
C PHE A 84 -2.82 19.45 6.41
N SER A 85 -2.28 20.35 5.61
CA SER A 85 -2.82 21.69 5.47
C SER A 85 -3.95 21.75 4.43
N GLY A 86 -5.19 21.89 4.91
CA GLY A 86 -6.35 22.12 4.03
C GLY A 86 -6.33 23.49 3.32
N LYS A 87 -5.52 24.44 3.79
CA LYS A 87 -5.47 25.83 3.28
C LYS A 87 -4.16 26.17 2.57
N TRP A 88 -3.24 25.20 2.42
CA TRP A 88 -1.91 25.45 1.85
C TRP A 88 -1.96 26.05 0.44
N ARG A 89 -2.84 25.54 -0.44
CA ARG A 89 -3.02 26.03 -1.81
C ARG A 89 -3.36 27.52 -1.86
N GLU A 90 -4.06 28.05 -0.85
CA GLU A 90 -4.41 29.47 -0.77
C GLU A 90 -3.31 30.34 -0.13
N LEU A 91 -2.38 29.72 0.59
CA LEU A 91 -1.34 30.41 1.35
C LEU A 91 0.02 30.43 0.63
N ARG A 92 0.30 29.43 -0.22
CA ARG A 92 1.63 29.17 -0.78
C ARG A 92 2.23 30.37 -1.52
N ASP A 93 1.45 31.08 -2.34
CA ASP A 93 1.96 32.18 -3.16
C ASP A 93 2.41 33.35 -2.27
N GLY A 94 1.59 33.69 -1.27
CA GLY A 94 1.91 34.73 -0.30
C GLY A 94 3.11 34.36 0.57
N LEU A 95 3.26 33.09 0.93
CA LEU A 95 4.43 32.61 1.65
C LEU A 95 5.69 32.73 0.78
N PHE A 96 5.66 32.28 -0.48
CA PHE A 96 6.81 32.33 -1.37
C PHE A 96 7.28 33.75 -1.66
N GLU A 97 6.36 34.69 -1.83
CA GLU A 97 6.73 36.11 -1.99
C GLU A 97 7.22 36.73 -0.67
N ARG A 98 6.67 36.33 0.48
CA ARG A 98 7.18 36.78 1.78
C ARG A 98 8.60 36.28 2.04
N VAL A 99 8.89 35.00 1.80
CA VAL A 99 10.25 34.44 2.01
C VAL A 99 11.26 35.12 1.10
N LYS A 100 10.89 35.40 -0.16
CA LYS A 100 11.71 36.17 -1.10
C LYS A 100 12.00 37.58 -0.59
N THR A 101 10.96 38.29 -0.15
CA THR A 101 11.11 39.65 0.40
C THR A 101 12.00 39.66 1.63
N ARG A 102 11.81 38.68 2.54
CA ARG A 102 12.63 38.54 3.76
C ARG A 102 14.09 38.25 3.42
N ALA A 103 14.37 37.36 2.47
CA ALA A 103 15.73 37.08 2.02
C ALA A 103 16.43 38.32 1.44
N GLN A 104 15.74 39.11 0.61
CA GLN A 104 16.28 40.34 0.02
C GLN A 104 16.54 41.46 1.04
N GLN A 105 15.90 41.39 2.20
CA GLN A 105 16.04 42.37 3.29
C GLN A 105 17.06 41.91 4.35
N CYS A 106 17.62 40.71 4.22
CA CYS A 106 18.68 40.22 5.11
C CYS A 106 19.98 40.98 4.83
N GLU A 107 20.59 41.53 5.88
CA GLU A 107 21.93 42.11 5.81
C GLU A 107 23.03 41.03 5.84
N ASP A 108 22.74 39.88 6.47
CA ASP A 108 23.63 38.72 6.55
C ASP A 108 23.49 37.84 5.30
N PRO A 109 24.58 37.68 4.49
CA PRO A 109 24.57 36.84 3.30
C PRO A 109 24.24 35.37 3.59
N ASP A 110 24.57 34.85 4.77
CA ASP A 110 24.30 33.46 5.14
C ASP A 110 22.79 33.23 5.35
N ASP A 111 22.10 34.20 5.96
CA ASP A 111 20.65 34.17 6.15
C ASP A 111 19.89 34.38 4.82
N GLU A 112 20.36 35.28 3.96
CA GLU A 112 19.81 35.45 2.60
C GLU A 112 19.89 34.13 1.83
N MET A 113 21.06 33.47 1.85
CA MET A 113 21.28 32.20 1.15
C MET A 113 20.40 31.09 1.72
N ARG A 114 20.28 31.00 3.05
CA ARG A 114 19.46 30.01 3.75
C ARG A 114 17.97 30.16 3.38
N LEU A 115 17.41 31.37 3.48
CA LEU A 115 16.00 31.64 3.13
C LEU A 115 15.72 31.44 1.64
N SER A 116 16.66 31.83 0.78
CA SER A 116 16.55 31.59 -0.67
C SER A 116 16.54 30.10 -1.01
N LYS A 117 17.37 29.30 -0.33
CA LYS A 117 17.40 27.84 -0.48
C LYS A 117 16.14 27.19 0.06
N LEU A 118 15.65 27.63 1.23
CA LEU A 118 14.37 27.21 1.81
C LEU A 118 13.23 27.42 0.81
N ARG A 119 13.07 28.65 0.30
CA ARG A 119 12.04 28.98 -0.69
C ARG A 119 12.11 28.06 -1.91
N ARG A 120 13.30 27.91 -2.51
CA ARG A 120 13.47 27.10 -3.73
C ARG A 120 13.08 25.63 -3.49
N LYS A 121 13.52 25.04 -2.39
CA LYS A 121 13.20 23.66 -2.04
C LYS A 121 11.71 23.49 -1.74
N LEU A 122 11.12 24.43 -1.01
CA LEU A 122 9.70 24.37 -0.66
C LEU A 122 8.81 24.53 -1.90
N MET A 123 9.17 25.38 -2.87
CA MET A 123 8.47 25.48 -4.16
C MET A 123 8.57 24.18 -4.96
N ALA A 124 9.77 23.58 -5.04
CA ALA A 124 9.94 22.30 -5.74
C ALA A 124 9.19 21.13 -5.04
N LEU A 125 9.05 21.18 -3.72
CA LEU A 125 8.21 20.23 -2.99
C LEU A 125 6.71 20.50 -3.20
N ASP A 126 6.28 21.77 -3.19
CA ASP A 126 4.89 22.16 -3.45
C ASP A 126 4.42 21.65 -4.81
N GLU A 127 5.19 21.87 -5.88
CA GLU A 127 4.87 21.36 -7.22
C GLU A 127 4.69 19.83 -7.23
N ARG A 128 5.55 19.10 -6.53
CA ARG A 128 5.46 17.63 -6.41
C ARG A 128 4.25 17.18 -5.60
N VAL A 129 3.97 17.82 -4.46
CA VAL A 129 2.80 17.51 -3.62
C VAL A 129 1.50 17.83 -4.34
N ASP A 130 1.47 18.90 -5.13
CA ASP A 130 0.35 19.22 -6.00
C ASP A 130 0.13 18.12 -7.04
N GLY A 131 1.21 17.60 -7.65
CA GLY A 131 1.16 16.44 -8.53
C GLY A 131 0.62 15.19 -7.83
N TYR A 132 1.05 14.89 -6.60
CA TYR A 132 0.54 13.74 -5.83
C TYR A 132 -0.95 13.89 -5.50
N HIS A 133 -1.40 15.09 -5.15
CA HIS A 133 -2.82 15.35 -4.95
C HIS A 133 -3.61 15.15 -6.25
N ALA A 134 -3.13 15.70 -7.37
CA ALA A 134 -3.79 15.55 -8.66
C ALA A 134 -3.87 14.08 -9.09
N LEU A 135 -2.78 13.30 -8.93
CA LEU A 135 -2.75 11.87 -9.23
C LEU A 135 -3.78 11.08 -8.39
N LEU A 136 -3.88 11.39 -7.09
CA LEU A 136 -4.85 10.75 -6.20
C LEU A 136 -6.29 11.11 -6.59
N GLU A 137 -6.58 12.37 -6.88
CA GLU A 137 -7.94 12.77 -7.30
C GLU A 137 -8.30 12.16 -8.66
N GLU A 138 -7.35 12.09 -9.60
CA GLU A 138 -7.57 11.51 -10.92
C GLU A 138 -7.87 10.01 -10.85
N VAL A 139 -7.16 9.25 -9.99
CA VAL A 139 -7.45 7.82 -9.84
C VAL A 139 -8.80 7.60 -9.17
N ARG A 140 -9.15 8.41 -8.17
CA ARG A 140 -10.46 8.34 -7.48
C ARG A 140 -11.64 8.78 -8.35
N ALA A 141 -11.39 9.58 -9.37
CA ALA A 141 -12.40 9.94 -10.37
C ALA A 141 -12.71 8.80 -11.36
N LYS A 142 -11.88 7.75 -11.41
CA LYS A 142 -12.08 6.57 -12.25
C LYS A 142 -12.78 5.46 -11.48
N GLU A 143 -13.52 4.63 -12.20
CA GLU A 143 -14.08 3.38 -11.67
C GLU A 143 -12.96 2.47 -11.14
N VAL A 144 -13.21 1.79 -10.03
CA VAL A 144 -12.22 0.96 -9.33
C VAL A 144 -11.62 -0.12 -10.24
N ASP A 145 -12.42 -0.70 -11.14
CA ASP A 145 -11.95 -1.72 -12.08
C ASP A 145 -10.91 -1.22 -13.10
N MET A 146 -10.81 0.10 -13.26
CA MET A 146 -9.85 0.76 -14.13
C MET A 146 -8.52 1.06 -13.43
N TRP A 147 -8.45 0.95 -12.11
CA TRP A 147 -7.27 1.34 -11.34
C TRP A 147 -6.05 0.48 -11.69
N GLU A 148 -6.24 -0.81 -11.96
CA GLU A 148 -5.16 -1.72 -12.34
C GLU A 148 -4.45 -1.25 -13.61
N GLY A 149 -5.22 -0.96 -14.67
CA GLY A 149 -4.69 -0.42 -15.92
C GLY A 149 -4.06 0.98 -15.74
N PHE A 150 -4.66 1.83 -14.91
CA PHE A 150 -4.15 3.18 -14.63
C PHE A 150 -2.79 3.15 -13.91
N VAL A 151 -2.67 2.32 -12.87
CA VAL A 151 -1.41 2.11 -12.16
C VAL A 151 -0.37 1.51 -13.11
N ALA A 152 -0.77 0.58 -13.98
CA ALA A 152 0.15 -0.04 -14.93
C ALA A 152 0.69 0.92 -16.01
N THR A 153 -0.11 1.89 -16.46
CA THR A 153 0.33 2.91 -17.43
C THR A 153 1.17 4.01 -16.78
N ARG A 154 0.87 4.38 -15.53
CA ARG A 154 1.51 5.51 -14.82
C ARG A 154 2.36 5.10 -13.62
N ARG A 155 2.83 3.85 -13.58
CA ARG A 155 3.57 3.27 -12.43
C ARG A 155 4.66 4.19 -11.87
N ALA A 156 5.40 4.86 -12.75
CA ALA A 156 6.50 5.76 -12.36
C ALA A 156 6.08 6.92 -11.44
N GLU A 157 4.82 7.36 -11.50
CA GLU A 157 4.31 8.47 -10.69
C GLU A 157 3.93 8.04 -9.27
N PHE A 158 3.61 6.74 -9.07
CA PHE A 158 3.37 6.11 -7.77
C PHE A 158 4.68 5.83 -7.01
N SER A 159 5.45 6.89 -6.75
CA SER A 159 6.75 6.83 -6.12
C SER A 159 6.68 6.55 -4.61
N PRO A 160 7.79 6.16 -3.95
CA PRO A 160 7.87 6.10 -2.49
C PRO A 160 7.44 7.40 -1.78
N GLU A 161 7.74 8.54 -2.40
CA GLU A 161 7.37 9.85 -1.86
C GLU A 161 5.86 10.13 -1.99
N PHE A 162 5.22 9.64 -3.06
CA PHE A 162 3.75 9.65 -3.18
C PHE A 162 3.10 8.87 -2.04
N PHE A 163 3.58 7.68 -1.71
CA PHE A 163 3.05 6.90 -0.58
C PHE A 163 3.35 7.54 0.79
N THR A 164 4.48 8.26 0.91
CA THR A 164 4.76 9.09 2.09
C THR A 164 3.72 10.21 2.24
N TYR A 165 3.42 10.92 1.15
CA TYR A 165 2.32 11.90 1.11
C TYR A 165 0.96 11.28 1.48
N LEU A 166 0.66 10.11 0.92
CA LEU A 166 -0.60 9.40 1.18
C LEU A 166 -0.75 8.98 2.64
N THR A 167 0.36 8.60 3.30
CA THR A 167 0.39 8.33 4.75
C THR A 167 -0.03 9.55 5.55
N PHE A 168 0.56 10.70 5.26
CA PHE A 168 0.21 11.93 5.96
C PHE A 168 -1.22 12.39 5.66
N LYS A 169 -1.73 12.14 4.44
CA LYS A 169 -3.14 12.36 4.12
C LYS A 169 -4.07 11.44 4.92
N LEU A 170 -3.74 10.16 5.05
CA LEU A 170 -4.48 9.23 5.91
C LEU A 170 -4.50 9.69 7.36
N GLU A 171 -3.34 10.10 7.91
CA GLU A 171 -3.26 10.65 9.26
C GLU A 171 -4.11 11.92 9.43
N ALA A 172 -4.14 12.79 8.41
CA ALA A 172 -4.96 14.00 8.42
C ALA A 172 -6.46 13.67 8.46
N VAL A 173 -6.91 12.72 7.63
CA VAL A 173 -8.31 12.25 7.60
C VAL A 173 -8.66 11.52 8.89
N ALA A 174 -7.75 10.72 9.45
CA ALA A 174 -7.94 10.00 10.71
C ALA A 174 -8.19 10.93 11.91
N GLN A 175 -7.70 12.17 11.87
CA GLN A 175 -7.97 13.19 12.90
C GLN A 175 -9.34 13.86 12.77
N GLY A 176 -10.07 13.62 11.67
CA GLY A 176 -11.44 14.07 11.48
C GLY A 176 -12.46 13.20 12.20
N GLU A 177 -13.73 13.60 12.15
CA GLU A 177 -14.84 12.85 12.75
C GLU A 177 -15.58 11.95 11.74
N ASP A 178 -15.31 12.09 10.45
CA ASP A 178 -15.97 11.33 9.39
C ASP A 178 -15.34 9.93 9.22
N ASP A 179 -15.95 8.92 9.83
CA ASP A 179 -15.49 7.53 9.76
C ASP A 179 -15.60 6.93 8.36
N ASN A 180 -16.57 7.36 7.54
CA ASN A 180 -16.70 6.89 6.16
C ASN A 180 -15.55 7.41 5.29
N ALA A 181 -15.17 8.68 5.45
CA ALA A 181 -14.03 9.26 4.76
C ALA A 181 -12.71 8.57 5.16
N LYS A 182 -12.56 8.19 6.45
CA LYS A 182 -11.40 7.42 6.93
C LYS A 182 -11.32 6.06 6.26
N GLU A 183 -12.44 5.32 6.26
CA GLU A 183 -12.48 3.99 5.67
C GLU A 183 -12.24 4.03 4.16
N SER A 184 -12.89 4.96 3.44
CA SER A 184 -12.68 5.13 2.00
C SER A 184 -11.22 5.45 1.67
N MET A 185 -10.61 6.43 2.34
CA MET A 185 -9.20 6.79 2.07
C MET A 185 -8.26 5.62 2.38
N ALA A 186 -8.53 4.85 3.44
CA ALA A 186 -7.73 3.68 3.78
C ALA A 186 -7.87 2.57 2.74
N LYS A 187 -9.08 2.31 2.23
CA LYS A 187 -9.34 1.37 1.12
C LYS A 187 -8.62 1.80 -0.15
N ASP A 188 -8.68 3.08 -0.51
CA ASP A 188 -8.04 3.63 -1.70
C ASP A 188 -6.52 3.48 -1.63
N ALA A 189 -5.92 3.93 -0.52
CA ALA A 189 -4.47 3.80 -0.30
C ALA A 189 -4.01 2.36 -0.33
N ALA A 190 -4.85 1.47 0.21
CA ALA A 190 -4.59 0.06 0.20
C ALA A 190 -4.58 -0.54 -1.21
N LEU A 191 -5.65 -0.29 -1.96
CA LEU A 191 -5.76 -0.82 -3.31
C LEU A 191 -4.63 -0.32 -4.21
N LEU A 192 -4.31 0.98 -4.20
CA LEU A 192 -3.24 1.55 -5.03
C LEU A 192 -1.88 0.91 -4.75
N LEU A 193 -1.60 0.67 -3.47
CA LEU A 193 -0.36 0.04 -3.04
C LEU A 193 -0.31 -1.43 -3.49
N SER A 194 -1.41 -2.18 -3.32
CA SER A 194 -1.54 -3.56 -3.79
C SER A 194 -1.25 -3.66 -5.29
N LEU A 195 -1.87 -2.77 -6.07
CA LEU A 195 -1.71 -2.71 -7.52
C LEU A 195 -0.27 -2.37 -7.93
N CYS A 196 0.38 -1.44 -7.23
CA CYS A 196 1.79 -1.12 -7.48
C CYS A 196 2.70 -2.31 -7.19
N GLU A 197 2.45 -3.06 -6.10
CA GLU A 197 3.24 -4.23 -5.75
C GLU A 197 3.02 -5.39 -6.74
N ALA A 198 1.77 -5.62 -7.15
CA ALA A 198 1.42 -6.62 -8.16
C ALA A 198 2.10 -6.28 -9.49
N TYR A 199 2.07 -5.01 -9.90
CA TYR A 199 2.79 -4.52 -11.08
C TYR A 199 4.29 -4.77 -10.97
N ASP A 200 4.90 -4.35 -9.85
CA ASP A 200 6.35 -4.46 -9.65
C ASP A 200 6.80 -5.92 -9.63
N GLU A 201 5.99 -6.83 -9.08
CA GLU A 201 6.26 -8.26 -9.05
C GLU A 201 6.12 -8.90 -10.44
N ALA A 202 5.03 -8.59 -11.16
CA ALA A 202 4.80 -9.10 -12.51
C ALA A 202 5.84 -8.58 -13.52
N SER A 203 6.36 -7.37 -13.30
CA SER A 203 7.30 -6.70 -14.20
C SER A 203 8.78 -6.92 -13.86
N LYS A 204 9.11 -7.80 -12.92
CA LYS A 204 10.52 -8.07 -12.55
C LYS A 204 11.31 -8.74 -13.66
N ASP A 205 10.66 -9.63 -14.40
CA ASP A 205 11.27 -10.41 -15.45
C ASP A 205 10.76 -9.93 -16.81
N GLN A 206 11.67 -9.30 -17.55
CA GLN A 206 11.39 -8.78 -18.88
C GLN A 206 10.97 -9.88 -19.85
N ALA A 207 11.51 -11.11 -19.72
CA ALA A 207 11.14 -12.21 -20.60
C ALA A 207 9.67 -12.63 -20.40
N VAL A 208 9.19 -12.60 -19.15
CA VAL A 208 7.79 -12.91 -18.80
C VAL A 208 6.83 -11.86 -19.37
N ILE A 209 7.23 -10.58 -19.36
CA ILE A 209 6.43 -9.50 -19.96
C ILE A 209 6.40 -9.62 -21.50
N GLU A 210 7.53 -10.00 -22.12
CA GLU A 210 7.59 -10.23 -23.56
C GLU A 210 6.72 -11.42 -23.98
N GLU A 211 6.75 -12.53 -23.23
CA GLU A 211 5.87 -13.68 -23.44
C GLU A 211 4.40 -13.32 -23.27
N ALA A 212 4.06 -12.55 -22.23
CA ALA A 212 2.71 -12.03 -22.00
C ALA A 212 2.23 -11.12 -23.15
N THR A 213 3.12 -10.26 -23.66
CA THR A 213 2.83 -9.39 -24.80
C THR A 213 2.59 -10.19 -26.07
N GLN A 214 3.42 -11.21 -26.33
CA GLN A 214 3.23 -12.09 -27.48
C GLN A 214 1.91 -12.85 -27.37
N THR A 215 1.60 -13.39 -26.19
CA THR A 215 0.34 -14.11 -25.95
C THR A 215 -0.88 -13.22 -26.20
N LEU A 216 -0.85 -11.96 -25.73
CA LEU A 216 -1.93 -11.00 -26.00
C LEU A 216 -2.05 -10.69 -27.49
N GLN A 217 -0.93 -10.50 -28.20
CA GLN A 217 -0.94 -10.30 -29.65
C GLN A 217 -1.53 -11.50 -30.39
N ASP A 218 -1.19 -12.71 -29.97
CA ASP A 218 -1.69 -13.94 -30.57
C ASP A 218 -3.21 -14.08 -30.36
N ILE A 219 -3.77 -13.56 -29.27
CA ILE A 219 -5.23 -13.48 -29.06
C ILE A 219 -5.83 -12.44 -30.02
N LEU A 220 -5.22 -11.27 -30.14
CA LEU A 220 -5.70 -10.20 -31.04
C LEU A 220 -5.64 -10.57 -32.53
N GLN A 221 -4.85 -11.57 -32.92
CA GLN A 221 -4.79 -12.10 -34.28
C GLN A 221 -5.96 -13.03 -34.65
N CYS A 222 -6.82 -13.40 -33.70
CA CYS A 222 -8.01 -14.20 -33.99
C CYS A 222 -9.03 -13.41 -34.84
N ASP A 223 -9.71 -14.13 -35.74
CA ASP A 223 -10.62 -13.53 -36.73
C ASP A 223 -11.97 -13.07 -36.16
N SER A 224 -12.31 -13.44 -34.91
CA SER A 224 -13.57 -13.09 -34.26
C SER A 224 -13.44 -13.04 -32.74
N LEU A 225 -14.38 -12.36 -32.08
CA LEU A 225 -14.45 -12.29 -30.62
C LEU A 225 -14.67 -13.68 -29.99
N ASP A 226 -15.52 -14.51 -30.59
CA ASP A 226 -15.75 -15.89 -30.13
C ASP A 226 -14.46 -16.74 -30.17
N ALA A 227 -13.62 -16.54 -31.19
CA ALA A 227 -12.33 -17.22 -31.30
C ALA A 227 -11.33 -16.70 -30.26
N MET A 228 -11.37 -15.41 -29.93
CA MET A 228 -10.57 -14.84 -28.84
C MET A 228 -11.00 -15.41 -27.48
N ASP A 229 -12.30 -15.49 -27.22
CA ASP A 229 -12.85 -16.05 -25.97
C ASP A 229 -12.48 -17.52 -25.80
N ALA A 230 -12.62 -18.33 -26.87
CA ALA A 230 -12.20 -19.72 -26.85
C ALA A 230 -10.71 -19.87 -26.53
N LYS A 231 -9.86 -19.00 -27.09
CA LYS A 231 -8.42 -19.00 -26.82
C LYS A 231 -8.09 -18.60 -25.38
N ILE A 232 -8.82 -17.64 -24.80
CA ILE A 232 -8.67 -17.29 -23.38
C ILE A 232 -9.07 -18.48 -22.51
N ASP A 233 -10.15 -19.19 -22.85
CA ASP A 233 -10.60 -20.37 -22.11
C ASP A 233 -9.59 -21.52 -22.22
N GLU A 234 -8.97 -21.74 -23.38
CA GLU A 234 -7.85 -22.69 -23.56
C GLU A 234 -6.63 -22.34 -22.70
N LEU A 235 -6.21 -21.08 -22.70
CA LEU A 235 -5.11 -20.58 -21.86
C LEU A 235 -5.42 -20.76 -20.38
N ALA A 236 -6.67 -20.53 -19.97
CA ALA A 236 -7.12 -20.76 -18.61
C ALA A 236 -7.02 -22.24 -18.23
N MET A 237 -7.54 -23.14 -19.06
CA MET A 237 -7.48 -24.59 -18.82
C MET A 237 -6.03 -25.09 -18.71
N ALA A 238 -5.10 -24.47 -19.44
CA ALA A 238 -3.67 -24.76 -19.36
C ALA A 238 -2.94 -24.05 -18.20
N ASN A 239 -3.64 -23.25 -17.38
CA ASN A 239 -3.09 -22.42 -16.30
C ASN A 239 -1.99 -21.44 -16.81
N GLN A 240 -2.21 -20.89 -18.00
CA GLN A 240 -1.29 -19.97 -18.71
C GLN A 240 -1.74 -18.51 -18.67
N ILE A 241 -2.87 -18.18 -18.02
CA ILE A 241 -3.22 -16.78 -17.72
C ILE A 241 -2.37 -16.30 -16.55
N SER A 242 -1.17 -15.83 -16.87
CA SER A 242 -0.22 -15.33 -15.87
C SER A 242 -0.62 -13.94 -15.37
N PRO A 243 -0.19 -13.53 -14.16
CA PRO A 243 -0.35 -12.16 -13.68
C PRO A 243 0.23 -11.11 -14.65
N ALA A 244 1.33 -11.44 -15.34
CA ALA A 244 1.93 -10.59 -16.35
C ALA A 244 1.04 -10.43 -17.60
N LEU A 245 0.29 -11.47 -17.98
CA LEU A 245 -0.69 -11.38 -19.07
C LEU A 245 -1.84 -10.44 -18.73
N ILE A 246 -2.41 -10.58 -17.53
CA ILE A 246 -3.48 -9.69 -17.03
C ILE A 246 -2.99 -8.25 -16.97
N LEU A 247 -1.78 -8.02 -16.45
CA LEU A 247 -1.14 -6.71 -16.39
C LEU A 247 -0.96 -6.07 -17.78
N THR A 248 -0.55 -6.89 -18.75
CA THR A 248 -0.33 -6.44 -20.12
C THR A 248 -1.66 -6.09 -20.79
N ALA A 249 -2.69 -6.91 -20.58
CA ALA A 249 -4.04 -6.65 -21.06
C ALA A 249 -4.67 -5.41 -20.41
N SER A 250 -4.53 -5.23 -19.09
CA SER A 250 -5.07 -4.06 -18.37
C SER A 250 -4.41 -2.76 -18.82
N LYS A 251 -3.08 -2.77 -19.02
CA LYS A 251 -2.32 -1.64 -19.55
C LYS A 251 -2.74 -1.31 -20.99
N ALA A 252 -2.91 -2.32 -21.84
CA ALA A 252 -3.34 -2.13 -23.22
C ALA A 252 -4.77 -1.58 -23.28
N HIS A 253 -5.69 -2.13 -22.49
CA HIS A 253 -7.06 -1.64 -22.36
C HIS A 253 -7.09 -0.17 -21.93
N MET A 254 -6.35 0.20 -20.87
CA MET A 254 -6.29 1.60 -20.42
C MET A 254 -5.74 2.53 -21.50
N SER A 255 -4.66 2.13 -22.17
CA SER A 255 -4.02 2.93 -23.21
C SER A 255 -4.96 3.22 -24.39
N VAL A 256 -5.78 2.23 -24.77
CA VAL A 256 -6.78 2.38 -25.84
C VAL A 256 -7.99 3.19 -25.37
N LYS A 257 -8.42 3.03 -24.09
CA LYS A 257 -9.53 3.80 -23.52
C LYS A 257 -9.22 5.30 -23.44
N GLU A 258 -8.00 5.66 -23.06
CA GLU A 258 -7.57 7.06 -22.93
C GLU A 258 -7.16 7.71 -24.27
N SER A 259 -6.90 6.90 -25.30
CA SER A 259 -6.48 7.42 -26.60
C SER A 259 -7.65 8.09 -27.34
N PRO A 260 -7.49 9.34 -27.81
CA PRO A 260 -8.48 9.99 -28.67
C PRO A 260 -8.42 9.50 -30.13
N TYR A 261 -7.45 8.64 -30.46
CA TYR A 261 -7.17 8.20 -31.83
C TYR A 261 -7.67 6.78 -32.14
N THR A 262 -8.15 6.04 -31.15
CA THR A 262 -8.69 4.68 -31.31
C THR A 262 -10.21 4.72 -31.42
N SER A 263 -10.77 3.92 -32.33
CA SER A 263 -12.22 3.83 -32.49
C SER A 263 -12.87 3.12 -31.30
N GLU A 264 -14.16 3.35 -31.10
CA GLU A 264 -14.91 2.74 -29.98
C GLU A 264 -14.94 1.22 -30.09
N GLU A 265 -14.98 0.66 -31.29
CA GLU A 265 -14.95 -0.80 -31.50
C GLU A 265 -13.66 -1.42 -30.96
N VAL A 266 -12.52 -0.74 -31.11
CA VAL A 266 -11.24 -1.21 -30.57
C VAL A 266 -11.23 -1.12 -29.04
N LYS A 267 -11.85 -0.09 -28.47
CA LYS A 267 -11.99 0.05 -27.01
C LYS A 267 -12.85 -1.07 -26.44
N ASP A 268 -13.97 -1.39 -27.08
CA ASP A 268 -14.90 -2.45 -26.67
C ASP A 268 -14.23 -3.82 -26.73
N VAL A 269 -13.52 -4.13 -27.82
CA VAL A 269 -12.76 -5.39 -27.93
C VAL A 269 -11.71 -5.50 -26.83
N MET A 270 -10.90 -4.45 -26.61
CA MET A 270 -9.88 -4.49 -25.57
C MET A 270 -10.46 -4.60 -24.16
N ALA A 271 -11.60 -3.94 -23.90
CA ALA A 271 -12.32 -4.06 -22.64
C ALA A 271 -12.80 -5.51 -22.43
N HIS A 272 -13.48 -6.08 -23.43
CA HIS A 272 -13.98 -7.45 -23.40
C HIS A 272 -12.87 -8.45 -23.08
N LEU A 273 -11.73 -8.37 -23.77
CA LEU A 273 -10.59 -9.28 -23.53
C LEU A 273 -10.02 -9.16 -22.12
N TYR A 274 -9.81 -7.93 -21.64
CA TYR A 274 -9.30 -7.71 -20.28
C TYR A 274 -10.26 -8.27 -19.22
N PHE A 275 -11.56 -7.96 -19.32
CA PHE A 275 -12.54 -8.45 -18.35
C PHE A 275 -12.73 -9.96 -18.44
N LYS A 276 -12.78 -10.55 -19.65
CA LYS A 276 -12.81 -12.01 -19.85
C LYS A 276 -11.62 -12.69 -19.18
N MET A 277 -10.38 -12.21 -19.38
CA MET A 277 -9.20 -12.77 -18.71
C MET A 277 -9.27 -12.66 -17.19
N LYS A 278 -9.70 -11.49 -16.68
CA LYS A 278 -9.83 -11.21 -15.24
C LYS A 278 -10.89 -12.09 -14.59
N ASP A 279 -12.04 -12.26 -15.25
CA ASP A 279 -13.15 -13.09 -14.79
C ASP A 279 -12.77 -14.57 -14.81
N THR A 280 -12.17 -15.04 -15.91
CA THR A 280 -11.72 -16.43 -16.01
C THR A 280 -10.65 -16.75 -14.95
N THR A 281 -9.72 -15.84 -14.69
CA THR A 281 -8.73 -16.02 -13.61
C THR A 281 -9.38 -15.99 -12.23
N SER A 282 -10.34 -15.10 -12.01
CA SER A 282 -11.07 -15.00 -10.74
C SER A 282 -11.85 -16.28 -10.44
N ARG A 283 -12.40 -16.94 -11.47
CA ARG A 283 -13.10 -18.22 -11.35
C ARG A 283 -12.20 -19.38 -10.96
N GLN A 284 -10.91 -19.34 -11.33
CA GLN A 284 -9.93 -20.36 -10.94
C GLN A 284 -9.54 -20.30 -9.46
N GLN A 285 -9.88 -19.22 -8.76
CA GLN A 285 -9.60 -19.13 -7.33
C GLN A 285 -10.40 -20.18 -6.56
N PRO A 286 -9.84 -20.76 -5.48
CA PRO A 286 -10.59 -21.63 -4.60
C PRO A 286 -11.89 -20.96 -4.14
N LYS A 287 -12.98 -21.72 -4.10
CA LYS A 287 -14.31 -21.19 -3.79
C LYS A 287 -14.36 -20.48 -2.43
N GLU A 288 -13.58 -20.92 -1.45
CA GLU A 288 -13.47 -20.27 -0.15
C GLU A 288 -12.90 -18.83 -0.28
N VAL A 289 -11.97 -18.61 -1.21
CA VAL A 289 -11.41 -17.28 -1.51
C VAL A 289 -12.45 -16.39 -2.17
N ARG A 290 -13.21 -16.94 -3.13
CA ARG A 290 -14.30 -16.21 -3.82
C ARG A 290 -15.40 -15.80 -2.84
N ILE A 291 -15.85 -16.75 -2.00
CA ILE A 291 -16.83 -16.52 -0.92
C ILE A 291 -16.33 -15.43 0.04
N LEU A 292 -15.09 -15.55 0.54
CA LEU A 292 -14.52 -14.57 1.46
C LEU A 292 -14.44 -13.17 0.83
N LYS A 293 -14.02 -13.08 -0.43
CA LYS A 293 -13.93 -11.82 -1.17
C LYS A 293 -15.30 -11.15 -1.32
N TYR A 294 -16.34 -11.93 -1.66
CA TYR A 294 -17.70 -11.44 -1.76
C TYR A 294 -18.21 -10.90 -0.42
N ILE A 295 -18.10 -11.68 0.66
CA ILE A 295 -18.57 -11.27 1.99
C ILE A 295 -17.85 -10.00 2.47
N LEU A 296 -16.55 -9.88 2.25
CA LEU A 296 -15.79 -8.68 2.61
C LEU A 296 -16.15 -7.45 1.77
N SER A 297 -16.72 -7.64 0.57
CA SER A 297 -17.21 -6.54 -0.26
C SER A 297 -18.52 -5.92 0.27
N LEU A 298 -19.31 -6.68 1.03
CA LEU A 298 -20.55 -6.21 1.63
C LEU A 298 -20.25 -5.25 2.80
N GLU A 299 -21.01 -4.15 2.88
CA GLU A 299 -20.83 -3.12 3.91
C GLU A 299 -21.71 -3.36 5.13
N ASP A 300 -22.98 -3.77 4.92
CA ASP A 300 -23.93 -4.03 5.99
C ASP A 300 -23.61 -5.34 6.72
N PRO A 301 -23.41 -5.32 8.06
CA PRO A 301 -23.25 -6.53 8.85
C PRO A 301 -24.38 -7.55 8.67
N GLN A 302 -25.61 -7.09 8.40
CA GLN A 302 -26.73 -8.01 8.17
C GLN A 302 -26.60 -8.73 6.83
N ASP A 303 -26.22 -8.01 5.77
CA ASP A 303 -25.95 -8.62 4.45
C ASP A 303 -24.76 -9.59 4.52
N GLN A 304 -23.70 -9.24 5.26
CA GLN A 304 -22.57 -10.15 5.51
C GLN A 304 -23.02 -11.44 6.19
N ARG A 305 -23.89 -11.34 7.18
CA ARG A 305 -24.45 -12.51 7.87
C ARG A 305 -25.32 -13.34 6.93
N ASN A 306 -26.21 -12.72 6.16
CA ASN A 306 -27.05 -13.42 5.20
C ASN A 306 -26.20 -14.15 4.14
N ALA A 307 -25.16 -13.50 3.63
CA ALA A 307 -24.21 -14.09 2.69
C ALA A 307 -23.42 -15.26 3.30
N LEU A 308 -23.08 -15.20 4.59
CA LEU A 308 -22.50 -16.34 5.31
C LEU A 308 -23.49 -17.49 5.47
N GLU A 309 -24.74 -17.20 5.83
CA GLU A 309 -25.81 -18.21 5.93
C GLU A 309 -25.99 -18.94 4.60
N GLU A 310 -26.01 -18.19 3.49
CA GLU A 310 -26.07 -18.74 2.14
C GLU A 310 -24.82 -19.57 1.80
N ALA A 311 -23.62 -19.02 2.04
CA ALA A 311 -22.37 -19.70 1.74
C ALA A 311 -22.12 -20.97 2.59
N PHE A 312 -22.77 -21.11 3.74
CA PHE A 312 -22.67 -22.30 4.59
C PHE A 312 -23.82 -23.29 4.40
N THR A 313 -24.83 -22.93 3.59
CA THR A 313 -25.94 -23.83 3.27
C THR A 313 -25.53 -24.71 2.09
N PRO A 314 -25.42 -26.04 2.25
CA PRO A 314 -25.07 -26.91 1.13
C PRO A 314 -26.13 -26.84 0.04
N GLY A 315 -25.69 -26.55 -1.19
CA GLY A 315 -26.57 -26.37 -2.33
C GLY A 315 -25.88 -26.71 -3.66
N PRO A 316 -26.65 -26.75 -4.77
CA PRO A 316 -26.03 -26.84 -6.08
C PRO A 316 -25.14 -25.63 -6.31
N GLU A 317 -23.87 -25.89 -6.66
CA GLU A 317 -22.95 -24.82 -7.03
C GLU A 317 -23.29 -24.36 -8.45
N LEU A 318 -23.74 -23.10 -8.60
CA LEU A 318 -24.05 -22.51 -9.89
C LEU A 318 -23.14 -21.31 -10.14
N GLU A 319 -22.35 -21.42 -11.20
CA GLU A 319 -21.55 -20.33 -11.73
C GLU A 319 -22.34 -19.69 -12.88
N GLU A 320 -22.98 -18.55 -12.63
CA GLU A 320 -23.66 -17.83 -13.71
C GLU A 320 -22.64 -17.14 -14.63
N ILE A 321 -22.81 -17.30 -15.93
CA ILE A 321 -22.02 -16.57 -16.93
C ILE A 321 -22.61 -15.15 -17.04
N GLY A 322 -21.86 -14.14 -16.64
CA GLY A 322 -22.24 -12.73 -16.78
C GLY A 322 -22.98 -12.10 -15.59
N SER A 323 -23.22 -12.83 -14.50
CA SER A 323 -23.60 -12.23 -13.21
C SER A 323 -22.44 -12.36 -12.23
N ASN A 324 -22.28 -11.36 -11.34
CA ASN A 324 -21.19 -11.32 -10.35
C ASN A 324 -21.54 -12.15 -9.09
N THR A 325 -22.52 -13.04 -9.20
CA THR A 325 -23.10 -13.77 -8.08
C THR A 325 -22.95 -15.26 -8.35
N ASP A 326 -21.86 -15.84 -7.86
CA ASP A 326 -21.72 -17.29 -7.85
C ASP A 326 -22.50 -17.86 -6.66
N LEU A 327 -23.35 -18.85 -6.92
CA LEU A 327 -23.95 -19.65 -5.86
C LEU A 327 -22.91 -20.68 -5.43
N LEU A 328 -22.04 -20.31 -4.49
CA LEU A 328 -20.98 -21.16 -3.95
C LEU A 328 -21.28 -21.49 -2.49
N TRP A 329 -20.92 -22.70 -2.08
CA TRP A 329 -20.97 -23.08 -0.67
C TRP A 329 -19.63 -23.65 -0.18
N CYS A 330 -19.32 -23.44 1.10
CA CYS A 330 -18.16 -24.00 1.77
C CYS A 330 -18.48 -24.38 3.23
N GLU A 331 -17.64 -25.18 3.85
CA GLU A 331 -17.77 -25.47 5.28
C GLU A 331 -17.27 -24.29 6.13
N PRO A 332 -17.92 -23.96 7.26
CA PRO A 332 -17.45 -22.91 8.17
C PRO A 332 -15.99 -23.08 8.58
N ALA A 333 -15.56 -24.32 8.84
CA ALA A 333 -14.19 -24.65 9.21
C ALA A 333 -13.17 -24.33 8.10
N ALA A 334 -13.53 -24.50 6.83
CA ALA A 334 -12.67 -24.21 5.69
C ALA A 334 -12.46 -22.70 5.54
N LEU A 335 -13.53 -21.91 5.69
CA LEU A 335 -13.46 -20.45 5.64
C LEU A 335 -12.67 -19.87 6.82
N LEU A 336 -12.87 -20.40 8.04
CA LEU A 336 -12.09 -20.02 9.23
C LEU A 336 -10.58 -20.27 9.04
N LYS A 337 -10.22 -21.44 8.50
CA LYS A 337 -8.82 -21.79 8.23
C LYS A 337 -8.20 -20.84 7.21
N LEU A 338 -8.94 -20.46 6.17
CA LEU A 338 -8.48 -19.48 5.19
C LEU A 338 -8.24 -18.10 5.84
N ILE A 339 -9.17 -17.63 6.67
CA ILE A 339 -9.03 -16.37 7.41
C ILE A 339 -7.77 -16.39 8.28
N ASP A 340 -7.53 -17.49 9.00
CA ASP A 340 -6.35 -17.63 9.87
C ASP A 340 -5.03 -17.55 9.10
N VAL A 341 -4.94 -18.26 7.97
CA VAL A 341 -3.75 -18.19 7.09
C VAL A 341 -3.50 -16.76 6.61
N ILE A 342 -4.54 -16.03 6.21
CA ILE A 342 -4.40 -14.66 5.71
C ILE A 342 -3.95 -13.70 6.83
N VAL A 343 -4.58 -13.77 8.01
CA VAL A 343 -4.25 -12.91 9.16
C VAL A 343 -2.83 -13.18 9.67
N GLU A 344 -2.41 -14.45 9.74
CA GLU A 344 -1.05 -14.82 10.13
C GLU A 344 -0.01 -14.30 9.14
N ASN A 345 -0.26 -14.45 7.83
CA ASN A 345 0.61 -13.93 6.78
C ASN A 345 0.77 -12.41 6.85
N PHE A 346 -0.31 -11.68 7.17
CA PHE A 346 -0.26 -10.24 7.37
C PHE A 346 0.66 -9.84 8.53
N HIS A 347 0.53 -10.48 9.69
CA HIS A 347 1.39 -10.15 10.85
C HIS A 347 2.88 -10.48 10.58
N GLN A 348 3.16 -11.48 9.74
CA GLN A 348 4.53 -11.82 9.34
C GLN A 348 5.13 -10.82 8.33
N SER A 349 4.31 -10.13 7.54
CA SER A 349 4.77 -9.15 6.55
C SER A 349 5.00 -7.75 7.15
N ALA A 350 4.24 -7.36 8.18
CA ALA A 350 4.27 -6.06 8.84
C ALA A 350 5.59 -5.67 9.56
N GLY A 351 6.60 -6.56 9.61
CA GLY A 351 7.87 -6.34 10.31
C GLY A 351 9.09 -6.03 9.41
N LYS A 352 8.93 -5.93 8.09
CA LYS A 352 10.06 -5.76 7.14
C LYS A 352 10.45 -4.28 6.98
N LYS A 353 11.74 -3.95 6.86
CA LYS A 353 12.25 -2.56 6.73
C LYS A 353 12.47 -2.13 5.27
N ASN A 354 11.45 -2.23 4.44
CA ASN A 354 11.45 -1.79 3.05
C ASN A 354 10.13 -1.07 2.75
N LEU A 355 9.96 -0.53 1.53
CA LEU A 355 8.71 0.10 1.11
C LEU A 355 7.49 -0.79 1.44
N ARG A 356 7.64 -2.11 1.28
CA ARG A 356 6.71 -3.18 1.68
C ARG A 356 6.30 -3.20 3.16
N GLY A 357 7.14 -2.74 4.08
CA GLY A 357 6.86 -2.67 5.51
C GLY A 357 6.12 -1.42 5.96
N ASP A 358 6.49 -0.27 5.42
CA ASP A 358 5.74 0.98 5.62
C ASP A 358 4.37 0.87 4.91
N ALA A 359 4.34 0.21 3.75
CA ALA A 359 3.15 -0.21 3.03
C ALA A 359 2.25 -1.18 3.82
N ALA A 360 2.80 -2.25 4.41
CA ALA A 360 2.04 -3.17 5.26
C ALA A 360 1.52 -2.51 6.57
N ALA A 361 2.14 -1.42 7.02
CA ALA A 361 1.61 -0.62 8.12
C ALA A 361 0.43 0.28 7.68
N MET A 362 0.39 0.69 6.42
CA MET A 362 -0.71 1.47 5.81
C MET A 362 -1.86 0.58 5.31
N MET A 363 -1.55 -0.64 4.88
CA MET A 363 -2.49 -1.61 4.34
C MET A 363 -2.88 -2.65 5.34
N SER A 364 -4.20 -2.83 5.45
CA SER A 364 -4.87 -3.96 6.07
C SER A 364 -5.00 -4.03 7.60
N PRO A 365 -4.75 -3.01 8.44
CA PRO A 365 -5.37 -3.01 9.77
C PRO A 365 -6.90 -3.10 9.66
N ALA A 366 -7.53 -2.30 8.79
CA ALA A 366 -8.98 -2.29 8.65
C ALA A 366 -9.54 -3.60 8.07
N ILE A 367 -8.93 -4.16 7.03
CA ILE A 367 -9.37 -5.43 6.42
C ILE A 367 -9.10 -6.60 7.37
N VAL A 368 -7.96 -6.61 8.08
CA VAL A 368 -7.65 -7.65 9.07
C VAL A 368 -8.57 -7.55 10.27
N GLU A 369 -8.93 -6.35 10.72
CA GLU A 369 -9.96 -6.17 11.74
C GLU A 369 -11.33 -6.63 11.22
N ARG A 370 -11.72 -6.32 9.97
CA ARG A 370 -12.95 -6.88 9.36
C ARG A 370 -12.90 -8.41 9.28
N MET A 371 -11.78 -9.00 8.91
CA MET A 371 -11.57 -10.45 8.90
C MET A 371 -11.65 -11.05 10.31
N LYS A 372 -11.12 -10.36 11.33
CA LYS A 372 -11.24 -10.78 12.74
C LYS A 372 -12.68 -10.71 13.23
N THR A 373 -13.41 -9.63 12.91
CA THR A 373 -14.83 -9.49 13.23
C THR A 373 -15.64 -10.58 12.54
N LEU A 374 -15.37 -10.83 11.26
CA LEU A 374 -16.01 -11.90 10.50
C LEU A 374 -15.70 -13.28 11.10
N LYS A 375 -14.46 -13.53 11.50
CA LYS A 375 -14.05 -14.75 12.22
C LYS A 375 -14.86 -14.92 13.51
N GLN A 376 -15.00 -13.87 14.31
CA GLN A 376 -15.79 -13.91 15.55
C GLN A 376 -17.27 -14.21 15.26
N LEU A 377 -17.83 -13.63 14.20
CA LEU A 377 -19.20 -13.85 13.79
C LEU A 377 -19.43 -15.31 13.35
N ILE A 378 -18.50 -15.87 12.56
CA ILE A 378 -18.53 -17.29 12.16
C ILE A 378 -18.47 -18.18 13.40
N ILE A 379 -17.58 -17.88 14.35
CA ILE A 379 -17.45 -18.67 15.59
C ILE A 379 -18.71 -18.57 16.47
N ALA A 380 -19.33 -17.40 16.53
CA ALA A 380 -20.48 -17.17 17.39
C ALA A 380 -21.78 -17.82 16.88
N HIS A 381 -21.91 -17.98 15.56
CA HIS A 381 -23.19 -18.33 14.93
C HIS A 381 -23.15 -19.55 14.02
N PHE A 382 -21.96 -20.02 13.59
CA PHE A 382 -21.83 -21.02 12.53
C PHE A 382 -20.80 -22.13 12.82
N SER A 383 -20.11 -22.09 13.97
CA SER A 383 -19.28 -23.21 14.42
C SER A 383 -20.00 -23.99 15.52
N ASP A 384 -20.23 -25.27 15.28
CA ASP A 384 -20.64 -26.26 16.29
C ASP A 384 -19.50 -26.60 17.26
#